data_AF-A0A5J5EQF9-F1
#
_entry.id   AF-A0A5J5EQF9-F1
#
_cell.length_a   1.000
_cell.length_b   1.000
_cell.length_c   1.000
_cell.angle_alpha   90.00
_cell.angle_beta   90.00
_cell.angle_gamma   90.00
#
_symmetry.space_group_name_H-M   'P 1'
#
loop_
_entity.id
_entity.type
_entity.pdbx_description
1 polymer ?
#
loop_
_entity_poly.entity_id
_entity_poly.type
_entity_poly.pdbx_seq_one_letter_code
_entity_poly.pdbx_strand_id
1 'polypeptide(L)'
;MGQYWHVICPEVQRTYESMGKLGEYLFSRDPEEIVAQLVIAQPNSWVRANLSPVPLSFHVSASPLLNLPTELLDEVIVYLPLPQLFVLALCSQRLYYTCRSRIMSVLRPRCGQLAGTSLICIGEYIDAGDYPPRIDWIPKIEELEKQLASTLGNESRADSEDGDDFGYTDPLRTAKANPNLFHLADAFYEMVPQDSDVSRTLTKALVNSPFCSLFFEPHKYLPFNLSLEFRGLRSFASGVLYPNSVEWILRNLTTKEYVRRSAVGPVVNGPFSYGGGGGLGHVLVSRICWSSDSSTAMSWDGIHRGI
;
A
#
# COMPACT_ATOMS: atom_id res chain seq x y z
N MET A 1 -25.42 12.72 -9.42
CA MET A 1 -24.98 11.53 -10.18
C MET A 1 -23.47 11.63 -10.34
N GLY A 2 -22.77 10.50 -10.38
CA GLY A 2 -21.29 10.45 -10.40
C GLY A 2 -20.84 9.14 -11.02
N GLN A 3 -19.71 9.15 -11.72
CA GLN A 3 -19.08 7.93 -12.25
C GLN A 3 -18.16 7.28 -11.21
N TYR A 4 -17.82 6.00 -11.42
CA TYR A 4 -16.81 5.30 -10.62
C TYR A 4 -15.39 5.62 -11.07
N TRP A 5 -14.43 5.50 -10.14
CA TRP A 5 -13.02 5.82 -10.37
C TRP A 5 -12.08 4.72 -9.87
N HIS A 6 -10.97 4.52 -10.59
CA HIS A 6 -9.86 3.63 -10.19
C HIS A 6 -8.52 4.34 -10.35
N VAL A 7 -7.59 4.13 -9.40
CA VAL A 7 -6.18 4.44 -9.66
C VAL A 7 -5.49 3.21 -10.20
N ILE A 8 -4.86 3.38 -11.35
CA ILE A 8 -4.11 2.32 -12.03
C ILE A 8 -2.64 2.72 -12.19
N CYS A 9 -1.79 1.70 -12.26
CA CYS A 9 -0.36 1.76 -12.49
C CYS A 9 -0.06 1.01 -13.80
N PRO A 10 -0.16 1.66 -14.97
CA PRO A 10 -0.15 0.96 -16.26
C PRO A 10 1.16 0.28 -16.61
N GLU A 11 2.28 0.71 -16.02
CA GLU A 11 3.61 0.12 -16.27
C GLU A 11 3.78 -1.23 -15.60
N VAL A 12 3.19 -1.40 -14.42
CA VAL A 12 3.27 -2.63 -13.61
C VAL A 12 1.98 -3.44 -13.64
N GLN A 13 0.97 -2.99 -14.41
CA GLN A 13 -0.37 -3.59 -14.51
C GLN A 13 -1.00 -3.84 -13.14
N ARG A 14 -0.97 -2.82 -12.28
CA ARG A 14 -1.60 -2.87 -10.95
C ARG A 14 -2.71 -1.85 -10.79
N THR A 15 -3.73 -2.17 -10.01
CA THR A 15 -4.85 -1.28 -9.72
C THR A 15 -5.13 -1.20 -8.23
N TYR A 16 -5.64 -0.06 -7.78
CA TYR A 16 -6.24 0.08 -6.46
C TYR A 16 -7.71 -0.35 -6.52
N GLU A 17 -8.27 -0.73 -5.37
CA GLU A 17 -9.69 -1.06 -5.25
C GLU A 17 -10.58 0.07 -5.79
N SER A 18 -11.80 -0.27 -6.23
CA SER A 18 -12.78 0.71 -6.67
C SER A 18 -12.91 1.82 -5.64
N MET A 19 -12.64 3.05 -6.08
CA MET A 19 -12.67 4.23 -5.21
C MET A 19 -14.09 4.69 -4.93
N GLY A 20 -15.10 4.05 -5.53
CA GLY A 20 -16.44 4.60 -5.56
C GLY A 20 -16.48 5.86 -6.42
N LYS A 21 -17.26 6.85 -5.99
CA LYS A 21 -17.35 8.14 -6.67
C LYS A 21 -16.23 9.07 -6.20
N LEU A 22 -15.66 9.86 -7.12
CA LEU A 22 -14.54 10.75 -6.81
C LEU A 22 -14.82 11.69 -5.63
N GLY A 23 -16.02 12.29 -5.56
CA GLY A 23 -16.41 13.13 -4.43
C GLY A 23 -16.49 12.41 -3.09
N GLU A 24 -16.84 11.12 -3.07
CA GLU A 24 -16.87 10.35 -1.82
C GLU A 24 -15.44 9.98 -1.39
N TYR A 25 -14.61 9.55 -2.34
CA TYR A 25 -13.21 9.16 -2.10
C TYR A 25 -12.32 10.32 -1.71
N LEU A 26 -12.41 11.45 -2.42
CA LEU A 26 -11.54 12.61 -2.16
C LEU A 26 -11.80 13.22 -0.78
N PHE A 27 -13.03 13.13 -0.26
CA PHE A 27 -13.36 13.58 1.09
C PHE A 27 -13.31 12.46 2.14
N SER A 28 -12.81 11.28 1.79
CA SER A 28 -12.48 10.19 2.73
C SER A 28 -11.02 10.28 3.21
N ARG A 29 -10.59 9.27 3.99
CA ARG A 29 -9.20 9.13 4.45
C ARG A 29 -8.35 8.27 3.51
N ASP A 30 -8.98 7.67 2.50
CA ASP A 30 -8.40 6.63 1.66
C ASP A 30 -7.33 7.15 0.66
N PRO A 31 -7.34 8.41 0.19
CA PRO A 31 -6.28 8.92 -0.70
C PRO A 31 -4.87 8.80 -0.12
N GLU A 32 -4.71 8.82 1.21
CA GLU A 32 -3.42 8.68 1.87
C GLU A 32 -2.85 7.24 1.78
N GLU A 33 -3.68 6.24 1.48
CA GLU A 33 -3.21 4.86 1.28
C GLU A 33 -2.35 4.72 0.02
N ILE A 34 -2.65 5.51 -1.02
CA ILE A 34 -1.86 5.55 -2.25
C ILE A 34 -0.45 6.07 -1.94
N VAL A 35 -0.35 7.10 -1.08
CA VAL A 35 0.93 7.70 -0.68
C VAL A 35 1.86 6.64 -0.10
N ALA A 36 1.34 5.71 0.70
CA ALA A 36 2.14 4.69 1.37
C ALA A 36 2.92 3.77 0.41
N GLN A 37 2.34 3.49 -0.75
CA GLN A 37 3.00 2.71 -1.81
C GLN A 37 4.02 3.51 -2.63
N LEU A 38 4.01 4.85 -2.50
CA LEU A 38 4.93 5.76 -3.17
C LEU A 38 6.03 6.27 -2.26
N VAL A 39 5.83 6.24 -0.94
CA VAL A 39 6.83 6.73 0.00
C VAL A 39 8.05 5.82 -0.04
N ILE A 40 9.17 6.41 -0.45
CA ILE A 40 10.47 5.74 -0.38
C ILE A 40 10.89 5.75 1.09
N ALA A 41 11.01 4.57 1.69
CA ALA A 41 11.60 4.41 3.03
C ALA A 41 13.01 5.02 3.05
N GLN A 42 13.36 5.69 4.16
CA GLN A 42 14.63 6.40 4.22
C GLN A 42 15.85 5.48 4.17
N PRO A 43 17.04 6.04 3.85
CA PRO A 43 18.30 5.31 3.84
C PRO A 43 18.56 4.58 5.16
N ASN A 44 19.38 3.54 5.07
CA ASN A 44 19.80 2.71 6.20
C ASN A 44 20.34 3.51 7.39
N SER A 45 20.94 4.68 7.16
CA SER A 45 21.45 5.56 8.22
C SER A 45 20.34 6.13 9.11
N TRP A 46 19.24 6.61 8.53
CA TRP A 46 18.08 7.11 9.29
C TRP A 46 17.48 6.01 10.15
N VAL A 47 17.24 4.86 9.53
CA VAL A 47 16.71 3.68 10.20
C VAL A 47 17.63 3.30 11.37
N ARG A 48 18.95 3.21 11.15
CA ARG A 48 19.91 2.93 12.23
C ARG A 48 19.90 3.96 13.35
N ALA A 49 19.66 5.24 13.05
CA ALA A 49 19.64 6.31 14.04
C ALA A 49 18.38 6.30 14.93
N ASN A 50 17.26 5.78 14.42
CA ASN A 50 15.98 5.77 15.14
C ASN A 50 15.69 4.43 15.83
N LEU A 51 16.32 3.34 15.38
CA LEU A 51 16.26 2.07 16.07
C LEU A 51 17.17 2.08 17.31
N SER A 52 16.77 1.38 18.35
CA SER A 52 17.57 1.25 19.57
C SER A 52 18.93 0.61 19.25
N PRO A 53 20.05 1.09 19.80
CA PRO A 53 21.36 0.54 19.50
C PRO A 53 21.46 -0.91 20.02
N VAL A 54 22.08 -1.79 19.23
CA VAL A 54 22.37 -3.17 19.67
C VAL A 54 23.44 -3.11 20.78
N PRO A 55 23.23 -3.72 21.96
CA PRO A 55 24.25 -3.82 22.99
C PRO A 55 25.49 -4.55 22.48
N LEU A 56 26.67 -4.12 22.94
CA LEU A 56 27.95 -4.77 22.61
C LEU A 56 28.03 -6.21 23.12
N SER A 57 27.30 -6.51 24.19
CA SER A 57 27.21 -7.84 24.78
C SER A 57 25.87 -8.04 25.46
N PHE A 58 25.37 -9.26 25.44
CA PHE A 58 24.24 -9.69 26.26
C PHE A 58 24.75 -10.49 27.45
N HIS A 59 24.07 -10.42 28.59
CA HIS A 59 24.36 -11.29 29.71
C HIS A 59 24.20 -12.76 29.32
N VAL A 60 25.06 -13.62 29.87
CA VAL A 60 24.96 -15.07 29.70
C VAL A 60 23.60 -15.52 30.20
N SER A 61 22.86 -16.23 29.34
CA SER A 61 21.53 -16.72 29.68
C SER A 61 21.62 -18.16 30.17
N ALA A 62 20.72 -18.56 31.06
CA ALA A 62 20.51 -19.97 31.37
C ALA A 62 19.84 -20.74 30.20
N SER A 63 19.26 -20.03 29.23
CA SER A 63 18.60 -20.62 28.07
C SER A 63 19.61 -21.19 27.08
N PRO A 64 19.56 -22.49 26.74
CA PRO A 64 20.44 -23.10 25.74
C PRO A 64 20.32 -22.43 24.37
N LEU A 65 19.12 -22.01 23.99
CA LEU A 65 18.85 -21.31 22.73
C LEU A 65 19.60 -19.98 22.66
N LEU A 66 19.57 -19.19 23.74
CA LEU A 66 20.25 -17.90 23.80
C LEU A 66 21.77 -18.05 23.92
N ASN A 67 22.29 -19.24 24.23
CA ASN A 67 23.73 -19.51 24.25
C ASN A 67 24.29 -19.97 22.90
N LEU A 68 23.43 -20.17 21.90
CA LEU A 68 23.88 -20.45 20.55
C LEU A 68 24.67 -19.25 19.97
N PRO A 69 25.68 -19.51 19.12
CA PRO A 69 26.29 -18.49 18.27
C PRO A 69 25.23 -17.74 17.44
N THR A 70 25.48 -16.46 17.18
CA THR A 70 24.54 -15.59 16.46
C THR A 70 24.22 -16.12 15.07
N GLU A 71 25.18 -16.76 14.41
CA GLU A 71 25.06 -17.36 13.08
C GLU A 71 24.01 -18.48 13.06
N LEU A 72 23.98 -19.31 14.12
CA LEU A 72 22.99 -20.39 14.23
C LEU A 72 21.60 -19.84 14.57
N LEU A 73 21.54 -18.78 15.39
CA LEU A 73 20.28 -18.09 15.65
C LEU A 73 19.73 -17.44 14.38
N ASP A 74 20.59 -16.81 13.59
CA ASP A 74 20.23 -16.18 12.32
C ASP A 74 19.71 -17.23 11.32
N GLU A 75 20.36 -18.38 11.22
CA GLU A 75 19.88 -19.50 10.39
C GLU A 75 18.48 -19.96 10.81
N VAL A 76 18.23 -20.17 12.11
CA VAL A 76 16.88 -20.53 12.59
C VAL A 76 15.86 -19.44 12.23
N ILE A 77 16.23 -18.17 12.42
CA ILE A 77 15.38 -17.00 12.17
C ILE A 77 15.03 -16.86 10.69
N VAL A 78 15.91 -17.24 9.77
CA VAL A 78 15.66 -17.14 8.32
C VAL A 78 14.43 -17.93 7.89
N TYR A 79 14.18 -19.09 8.51
CA TYR A 79 13.06 -19.98 8.19
C TYR A 79 11.74 -19.59 8.87
N LEU A 80 11.75 -18.62 9.80
CA LEU A 80 10.55 -18.23 10.51
C LEU A 80 9.70 -17.23 9.70
N PRO A 81 8.37 -17.46 9.58
CA PRO A 81 7.48 -16.50 8.96
C PRO A 81 7.36 -15.24 9.82
N LEU A 82 7.01 -14.13 9.17
CA LEU A 82 6.99 -12.80 9.80
C LEU A 82 6.23 -12.73 11.14
N PRO A 83 5.03 -13.33 11.31
CA PRO A 83 4.36 -13.30 12.60
C PRO A 83 5.14 -13.99 13.73
N GLN A 84 5.81 -15.11 13.43
CA GLN A 84 6.60 -15.86 14.40
C GLN A 84 7.87 -15.10 14.80
N LEU A 85 8.45 -14.31 13.88
CA LEU A 85 9.56 -13.42 14.22
C LEU A 85 9.18 -12.40 15.29
N PHE A 86 7.97 -11.83 15.21
CA PHE A 86 7.48 -10.89 16.22
C PHE A 86 7.22 -11.58 17.57
N VAL A 87 6.71 -12.82 17.59
CA VAL A 87 6.59 -13.61 18.83
C VAL A 87 7.97 -13.82 19.45
N LEU A 88 8.92 -14.32 18.66
CA LEU A 88 10.27 -14.65 19.13
C LEU A 88 11.02 -13.40 19.64
N ALA A 89 10.82 -12.27 18.97
CA ALA A 89 11.38 -10.99 19.38
C ALA A 89 10.90 -10.51 20.76
N LEU A 90 9.70 -10.92 21.21
CA LEU A 90 9.20 -10.60 22.55
C LEU A 90 9.79 -11.50 23.65
N CYS A 91 10.36 -12.66 23.30
CA CYS A 91 10.84 -13.62 24.30
C CYS A 91 12.10 -13.15 25.04
N SER A 92 12.94 -12.30 24.42
CA SER A 92 14.09 -11.70 25.09
C SER A 92 14.62 -10.49 24.33
N GLN A 93 15.34 -9.61 25.03
CA GLN A 93 16.04 -8.49 24.39
C GLN A 93 17.06 -8.94 23.35
N ARG A 94 17.80 -10.04 23.60
CA ARG A 94 18.77 -10.58 22.63
C ARG A 94 18.08 -11.02 21.34
N LEU A 95 17.00 -11.80 21.46
CA LEU A 95 16.22 -12.26 20.31
C LEU A 95 15.53 -11.11 19.58
N TYR A 96 15.10 -10.06 20.30
CA TYR A 96 14.59 -8.85 19.66
C TYR A 96 15.60 -8.28 18.66
N TYR A 97 16.84 -8.05 19.08
CA TYR A 97 17.87 -7.48 18.20
C TYR A 97 18.22 -8.39 17.03
N THR A 98 18.26 -9.72 17.25
CA THR A 98 18.51 -10.69 16.18
C THR A 98 17.35 -10.71 15.16
N CYS A 99 16.11 -10.83 15.65
CA CYS A 99 14.91 -10.84 14.80
C CYS A 99 14.71 -9.50 14.08
N ARG A 100 15.09 -8.37 14.69
CA ARG A 100 14.90 -7.03 14.13
C ARG A 100 15.51 -6.89 12.74
N SER A 101 16.72 -7.40 12.53
CA SER A 101 17.40 -7.31 11.23
C SER A 101 16.57 -7.98 10.14
N ARG A 102 16.06 -9.19 10.43
CA ARG A 102 15.20 -9.95 9.52
C ARG A 102 13.86 -9.27 9.29
N ILE A 103 13.20 -8.78 10.35
CA ILE A 103 11.95 -8.02 10.24
C ILE A 103 12.17 -6.84 9.29
N MET A 104 13.20 -6.02 9.53
CA MET A 104 13.52 -4.88 8.67
C MET A 104 13.82 -5.28 7.22
N SER A 105 14.52 -6.40 7.00
CA SER A 105 14.77 -6.94 5.66
C SER A 105 13.50 -7.34 4.92
N VAL A 106 12.45 -7.75 5.63
CA VAL A 106 11.15 -8.13 5.03
C VAL A 106 10.26 -6.90 4.84
N LEU A 107 10.29 -5.94 5.75
CA LEU A 107 9.46 -4.73 5.68
C LEU A 107 9.97 -3.75 4.62
N ARG A 108 11.28 -3.50 4.54
CA ARG A 108 11.86 -2.45 3.67
C ARG A 108 11.48 -2.59 2.18
N PRO A 109 11.53 -3.79 1.55
CA PRO A 109 11.15 -3.94 0.14
C PRO A 109 9.64 -3.75 -0.13
N ARG A 110 8.82 -3.68 0.93
CA ARG A 110 7.38 -3.44 0.81
C ARG A 110 7.02 -1.95 0.84
N CYS A 111 7.96 -1.10 1.24
CA CYS A 111 7.78 0.34 1.22
C CYS A 111 8.09 0.89 -0.18
N GLY A 112 7.25 1.80 -0.69
CA GLY A 112 7.56 2.52 -1.92
C GLY A 112 7.59 1.63 -3.18
N GLN A 113 6.83 0.52 -3.22
CA GLN A 113 6.85 -0.42 -4.36
C GLN A 113 6.47 0.24 -5.69
N LEU A 114 5.68 1.31 -5.64
CA LEU A 114 5.22 2.07 -6.80
C LEU A 114 5.96 3.40 -6.94
N ALA A 115 7.03 3.60 -6.16
CA ALA A 115 7.81 4.82 -6.24
C ALA A 115 8.45 4.96 -7.63
N GLY A 116 8.09 6.02 -8.34
CA GLY A 116 8.62 6.32 -9.67
C GLY A 116 7.87 5.68 -10.83
N THR A 117 6.82 4.88 -10.57
CA THR A 117 5.94 4.37 -11.63
C THR A 117 4.89 5.40 -12.02
N SER A 118 4.43 5.34 -13.27
CA SER A 118 3.31 6.19 -13.74
C SER A 118 2.00 5.80 -13.06
N LEU A 119 1.27 6.79 -12.53
CA LEU A 119 -0.01 6.67 -11.83
C LEU A 119 -1.08 7.51 -12.51
N ILE A 120 -2.28 6.94 -12.68
CA ILE A 120 -3.43 7.63 -13.28
C ILE A 120 -4.70 7.22 -12.54
N CYS A 121 -5.57 8.18 -12.24
CA CYS A 121 -6.91 7.96 -11.73
C CYS A 121 -7.91 8.03 -12.90
N ILE A 122 -8.53 6.92 -13.28
CA ILE A 122 -9.39 6.80 -14.46
C ILE A 122 -10.84 6.71 -14.04
N GLY A 123 -11.70 7.48 -14.71
CA GLY A 123 -13.15 7.37 -14.57
C GLY A 123 -13.77 6.33 -15.50
N GLU A 124 -14.90 5.75 -15.08
CA GLU A 124 -15.66 4.74 -15.83
C GLU A 124 -16.10 5.22 -17.22
N TYR A 125 -16.36 6.52 -17.38
CA TYR A 125 -16.86 7.11 -18.63
C TYR A 125 -15.71 7.68 -19.49
N ILE A 126 -14.63 6.92 -19.61
CA ILE A 126 -13.53 7.24 -20.54
C ILE A 126 -13.84 6.69 -21.94
N ASP A 127 -13.76 7.57 -22.94
CA ASP A 127 -13.99 7.22 -24.35
C ASP A 127 -12.74 6.61 -24.99
N ALA A 128 -12.97 5.74 -25.98
CA ALA A 128 -11.89 5.16 -26.76
C ALA A 128 -11.10 6.25 -27.51
N GLY A 129 -9.78 6.26 -27.32
CA GLY A 129 -8.87 7.25 -27.92
C GLY A 129 -8.66 8.52 -27.09
N ASP A 130 -9.44 8.74 -26.02
CA ASP A 130 -9.30 9.90 -25.13
C ASP A 130 -8.51 9.55 -23.86
N TYR A 131 -7.25 9.17 -24.05
CA TYR A 131 -6.37 8.73 -22.98
C TYR A 131 -5.39 9.80 -22.53
N PRO A 132 -4.88 9.74 -21.27
CA PRO A 132 -3.85 10.64 -20.81
C PRO A 132 -2.63 10.63 -21.73
N PRO A 133 -2.07 11.81 -22.07
CA PRO A 133 -0.91 11.89 -22.94
C PRO A 133 0.31 11.25 -22.28
N ARG A 134 1.31 10.88 -23.10
CA ARG A 134 2.65 10.34 -22.73
C ARG A 134 2.75 8.84 -22.52
N ILE A 135 1.63 8.12 -22.41
CA ILE A 135 1.63 6.65 -22.48
C ILE A 135 1.09 6.27 -23.85
N ASP A 136 1.77 5.33 -24.51
CA ASP A 136 1.24 4.71 -25.72
C ASP A 136 0.22 3.64 -25.31
N TRP A 137 -1.04 4.03 -25.27
CA TRP A 137 -2.14 3.21 -24.78
C TRP A 137 -2.63 2.19 -25.79
N ILE A 138 -2.53 2.51 -27.08
CA ILE A 138 -3.11 1.68 -28.14
C ILE A 138 -2.56 0.25 -28.06
N PRO A 139 -1.23 0.01 -28.01
CA PRO A 139 -0.70 -1.35 -27.90
C PRO A 139 -1.10 -2.07 -26.60
N LYS A 140 -1.23 -1.32 -25.49
CA LYS A 140 -1.62 -1.89 -24.20
C LYS A 140 -3.07 -2.34 -24.20
N ILE A 141 -3.96 -1.54 -24.78
CA ILE A 141 -5.39 -1.85 -24.86
C ILE A 141 -5.62 -3.01 -25.82
N GLU A 142 -4.99 -3.01 -26.99
CA GLU A 142 -5.07 -4.11 -27.96
C GLU A 142 -4.65 -5.46 -27.34
N GLU A 143 -3.60 -5.47 -26.51
CA GLU A 143 -3.18 -6.69 -25.80
C GLU A 143 -4.20 -7.13 -24.75
N LEU A 144 -4.80 -6.21 -23.99
CA LEU A 144 -5.85 -6.53 -23.02
C LEU A 144 -7.13 -7.04 -23.70
N GLU A 145 -7.52 -6.43 -24.81
CA GLU A 145 -8.67 -6.88 -25.62
C GLU A 145 -8.43 -8.26 -26.23
N LYS A 146 -7.21 -8.54 -26.67
CA LYS A 146 -6.81 -9.87 -27.16
C LYS A 146 -6.86 -10.90 -26.03
N GLN A 147 -6.40 -10.55 -24.83
CA GLN A 147 -6.52 -11.42 -23.66
C GLN A 147 -7.99 -11.70 -23.35
N LEU A 148 -8.85 -10.68 -23.36
CA LEU A 148 -10.29 -10.82 -23.18
C LEU A 148 -10.92 -11.76 -24.22
N ALA A 149 -10.57 -11.62 -25.49
CA ALA A 149 -11.04 -12.50 -26.56
C ALA A 149 -10.52 -13.95 -26.40
N SER A 150 -9.33 -14.15 -25.85
CA SER A 150 -8.76 -15.48 -25.63
C SER A 150 -9.41 -16.23 -24.46
N THR A 151 -9.74 -15.52 -23.37
CA THR A 151 -10.48 -16.07 -22.23
C THR A 151 -11.88 -16.52 -22.65
N LEU A 152 -12.48 -15.79 -23.59
CA LEU A 152 -13.79 -16.08 -24.17
C LEU A 152 -13.87 -17.42 -24.91
N GLY A 153 -12.76 -17.90 -25.47
CA GLY A 153 -12.72 -19.18 -26.21
C GLY A 153 -12.91 -20.41 -25.32
N ASN A 154 -12.76 -20.27 -23.99
CA ASN A 154 -12.80 -21.39 -23.04
C ASN A 154 -14.14 -21.50 -22.27
N GLU A 155 -15.01 -20.51 -22.33
CA GLU A 155 -16.23 -20.42 -21.50
C GLU A 155 -17.51 -20.95 -22.17
N SER A 156 -17.43 -21.70 -23.27
CA SER A 156 -18.62 -22.20 -23.97
C SER A 156 -19.35 -23.38 -23.28
N ARG A 157 -19.17 -23.60 -21.97
CA ARG A 157 -19.85 -24.67 -21.20
C ARG A 157 -19.98 -24.34 -19.71
N ALA A 158 -20.90 -23.45 -19.34
CA ALA A 158 -21.70 -23.54 -18.10
C ALA A 158 -22.61 -22.30 -17.97
N ASP A 159 -23.70 -22.28 -18.74
CA ASP A 159 -24.85 -21.46 -18.39
C ASP A 159 -25.66 -22.23 -17.33
N SER A 160 -25.64 -21.74 -16.10
CA SER A 160 -26.73 -21.98 -15.15
C SER A 160 -27.21 -20.63 -14.66
N GLU A 161 -28.31 -20.17 -15.26
CA GLU A 161 -29.18 -19.14 -14.71
C GLU A 161 -29.82 -19.72 -13.44
N ASP A 162 -29.47 -19.18 -12.27
CA ASP A 162 -30.37 -19.08 -11.12
C ASP A 162 -29.64 -18.40 -9.95
N GLY A 163 -30.29 -17.39 -9.36
CA GLY A 163 -29.95 -16.88 -8.04
C GLY A 163 -29.74 -15.38 -8.00
N ASP A 164 -30.75 -14.67 -7.51
CA ASP A 164 -30.66 -13.31 -7.01
C ASP A 164 -29.56 -13.23 -5.93
N ASP A 165 -28.34 -12.81 -6.29
CA ASP A 165 -27.24 -12.61 -5.34
C ASP A 165 -26.67 -11.19 -5.46
N PHE A 166 -26.35 -10.61 -4.32
CA PHE A 166 -25.99 -9.21 -4.14
C PHE A 166 -24.79 -8.78 -5.01
N GLY A 167 -25.06 -8.09 -6.13
CA GLY A 167 -24.29 -6.93 -6.60
C GLY A 167 -22.80 -7.07 -6.96
N TYR A 168 -22.23 -8.27 -7.07
CA TYR A 168 -20.86 -8.45 -7.58
C TYR A 168 -20.92 -8.85 -9.06
N THR A 169 -20.98 -7.86 -9.95
CA THR A 169 -20.87 -8.11 -11.39
C THR A 169 -19.44 -8.55 -11.68
N ASP A 170 -19.29 -9.72 -12.30
CA ASP A 170 -17.99 -10.25 -12.75
C ASP A 170 -17.25 -9.21 -13.63
N PRO A 171 -16.06 -8.73 -13.22
CA PRO A 171 -15.28 -7.74 -13.96
C PRO A 171 -15.05 -8.12 -15.43
N LEU A 172 -14.88 -9.41 -15.73
CA LEU A 172 -14.71 -9.90 -17.10
C LEU A 172 -15.98 -9.74 -17.93
N ARG A 173 -17.15 -9.99 -17.35
CA ARG A 173 -18.45 -9.79 -18.01
C ARG A 173 -18.70 -8.30 -18.28
N THR A 174 -18.35 -7.44 -17.32
CA THR A 174 -18.50 -5.99 -17.47
C THR A 174 -17.58 -5.45 -18.58
N ALA A 175 -16.30 -5.86 -18.58
CA ALA A 175 -15.35 -5.50 -19.63
C ALA A 175 -15.77 -6.00 -21.02
N LYS A 176 -16.44 -7.15 -21.09
CA LYS A 176 -17.01 -7.67 -22.34
C LYS A 176 -18.20 -6.84 -22.84
N ALA A 177 -19.07 -6.38 -21.95
CA ALA A 177 -20.23 -5.58 -22.31
C ALA A 177 -19.86 -4.15 -22.73
N ASN A 178 -18.84 -3.58 -22.09
CA ASN A 178 -18.37 -2.23 -22.35
C ASN A 178 -16.83 -2.17 -22.29
N PRO A 179 -16.12 -2.51 -23.37
CA PRO A 179 -14.65 -2.53 -23.37
C PRO A 179 -14.12 -1.10 -23.39
N ASN A 180 -13.66 -0.64 -22.23
CA ASN A 180 -12.88 0.59 -22.09
C ASN A 180 -11.72 0.36 -21.11
N LEU A 181 -10.81 1.34 -21.02
CA LEU A 181 -9.61 1.20 -20.19
C LEU A 181 -9.94 0.97 -18.71
N PHE A 182 -11.04 1.54 -18.20
CA PHE A 182 -11.49 1.34 -16.83
C PHE A 182 -11.85 -0.13 -16.56
N HIS A 183 -12.74 -0.70 -17.38
CA HIS A 183 -13.20 -2.08 -17.18
C HIS A 183 -12.10 -3.11 -17.53
N LEU A 184 -11.25 -2.83 -18.52
CA LEU A 184 -10.10 -3.69 -18.83
C LEU A 184 -9.09 -3.72 -17.68
N ALA A 185 -8.80 -2.57 -17.06
CA ALA A 185 -7.91 -2.53 -15.90
C ALA A 185 -8.53 -3.27 -14.70
N ASP A 186 -9.81 -3.07 -14.41
CA ASP A 186 -10.52 -3.77 -13.33
C ASP A 186 -10.52 -5.31 -13.53
N ALA A 187 -10.62 -5.77 -14.78
CA ALA A 187 -10.61 -7.19 -15.10
C ALA A 187 -9.22 -7.85 -15.06
N PHE A 188 -8.16 -7.15 -15.46
CA PHE A 188 -6.84 -7.77 -15.70
C PHE A 188 -5.72 -7.30 -14.78
N TYR A 189 -5.81 -6.12 -14.17
CA TYR A 189 -4.71 -5.60 -13.36
C TYR A 189 -4.68 -6.27 -11.99
N GLU A 190 -3.46 -6.55 -11.49
CA GLU A 190 -3.28 -7.10 -10.16
C GLU A 190 -3.61 -6.03 -9.11
N MET A 191 -4.39 -6.39 -8.10
CA MET A 191 -4.69 -5.49 -6.99
C MET A 191 -3.41 -5.14 -6.23
N VAL A 192 -3.17 -3.84 -6.04
CA VAL A 192 -2.11 -3.36 -5.15
C VAL A 192 -2.47 -3.81 -3.73
N PRO A 193 -1.59 -4.54 -3.03
CA PRO A 193 -1.83 -4.87 -1.63
C PRO A 193 -1.94 -3.56 -0.85
N GLN A 194 -3.09 -3.27 -0.25
CA GLN A 194 -3.22 -2.06 0.56
C GLN A 194 -2.23 -2.11 1.72
N ASP A 195 -1.67 -0.97 2.12
CA ASP A 195 -0.82 -0.93 3.31
C ASP A 195 -1.65 -1.17 4.58
N SER A 196 -2.93 -0.76 4.53
CA SER A 196 -3.96 -1.24 5.43
C SER A 196 -3.93 -2.76 5.41
N ASP A 197 -3.93 -3.44 4.27
CA ASP A 197 -3.84 -4.89 4.17
C ASP A 197 -2.54 -5.49 4.66
N VAL A 198 -1.35 -4.97 4.38
CA VAL A 198 -0.12 -5.58 4.88
C VAL A 198 0.01 -5.38 6.39
N SER A 199 -0.33 -4.19 6.89
CA SER A 199 -0.32 -3.86 8.32
C SER A 199 -1.48 -4.53 9.08
N ARG A 200 -2.66 -4.64 8.47
CA ARG A 200 -3.87 -5.33 8.97
C ARG A 200 -3.69 -6.83 8.86
N THR A 201 -3.02 -7.36 7.86
CA THR A 201 -2.71 -8.79 7.73
C THR A 201 -1.66 -9.16 8.74
N LEU A 202 -0.61 -8.34 8.92
CA LEU A 202 0.35 -8.55 9.99
C LEU A 202 -0.34 -8.44 11.36
N THR A 203 -1.09 -7.37 11.60
CA THR A 203 -1.81 -7.18 12.88
C THR A 203 -2.84 -8.28 13.11
N LYS A 204 -3.66 -8.66 12.12
CA LYS A 204 -4.61 -9.78 12.18
C LYS A 204 -3.90 -11.10 12.40
N ALA A 205 -2.81 -11.38 11.71
CA ALA A 205 -2.03 -12.61 11.90
C ALA A 205 -1.44 -12.68 13.31
N LEU A 206 -0.98 -11.55 13.85
CA LEU A 206 -0.50 -11.45 15.23
C LEU A 206 -1.65 -11.56 16.24
N VAL A 207 -2.82 -10.96 15.97
CA VAL A 207 -4.01 -10.99 16.85
C VAL A 207 -4.72 -12.34 16.83
N ASN A 208 -4.71 -13.04 15.70
CA ASN A 208 -5.26 -14.40 15.57
C ASN A 208 -4.25 -15.47 16.02
N SER A 209 -3.03 -15.08 16.36
CA SER A 209 -2.04 -15.98 16.95
C SER A 209 -2.48 -16.40 18.36
N PRO A 210 -2.19 -17.62 18.81
CA PRO A 210 -2.36 -18.00 20.22
C PRO A 210 -1.56 -17.10 21.18
N PHE A 211 -0.60 -16.33 20.67
CA PHE A 211 0.23 -15.37 21.40
C PHE A 211 -0.29 -13.93 21.36
N CYS A 212 -1.53 -13.72 20.92
CA CYS A 212 -2.18 -12.41 20.77
C CYS A 212 -1.94 -11.45 21.96
N SER A 213 -2.08 -11.96 23.19
CA SER A 213 -1.90 -11.20 24.43
C SER A 213 -0.51 -10.58 24.56
N LEU A 214 0.55 -11.25 24.08
CA LEU A 214 1.93 -10.75 24.15
C LEU A 214 2.10 -9.44 23.36
N PHE A 215 1.31 -9.26 22.30
CA PHE A 215 1.43 -8.12 21.41
C PHE A 215 0.74 -6.85 21.93
N PHE A 216 -0.25 -6.97 22.81
CA PHE A 216 -0.90 -5.79 23.39
C PHE A 216 -0.05 -5.14 24.48
N GLU A 217 0.78 -5.92 25.17
CA GLU A 217 1.56 -5.47 26.32
C GLU A 217 3.08 -5.75 26.16
N PRO A 218 3.74 -5.29 25.07
CA PRO A 218 5.14 -5.58 24.83
C PRO A 218 6.07 -5.01 25.92
N HIS A 219 5.63 -3.98 26.64
CA HIS A 219 6.35 -3.37 27.76
C HIS A 219 6.49 -4.30 28.98
N LYS A 220 5.73 -5.40 29.04
CA LYS A 220 5.91 -6.45 30.07
C LYS A 220 7.13 -7.33 29.80
N TYR A 221 7.58 -7.39 28.54
CA TYR A 221 8.62 -8.32 28.07
C TYR A 221 9.88 -7.60 27.58
N LEU A 222 9.73 -6.37 27.10
CA LEU A 222 10.83 -5.55 26.59
C LEU A 222 10.96 -4.24 27.38
N PRO A 223 12.19 -3.73 27.54
CA PRO A 223 12.44 -2.36 27.99
C PRO A 223 11.60 -1.34 27.21
N PHE A 224 11.23 -0.23 27.87
CA PHE A 224 10.30 0.75 27.32
C PHE A 224 10.66 1.22 25.90
N ASN A 225 11.94 1.54 25.64
CA ASN A 225 12.40 1.98 24.31
C ASN A 225 12.20 0.90 23.23
N LEU A 226 12.52 -0.36 23.55
CA LEU A 226 12.32 -1.50 22.63
C LEU A 226 10.85 -1.83 22.45
N SER A 227 10.02 -1.60 23.46
CA SER A 227 8.57 -1.78 23.36
C SER A 227 7.92 -0.77 22.42
N LEU A 228 8.43 0.48 22.40
CA LEU A 228 8.01 1.52 21.45
C LEU A 228 8.46 1.18 20.02
N GLU A 229 9.72 0.79 19.85
CA GLU A 229 10.27 0.36 18.55
C GLU A 229 9.50 -0.86 18.00
N PHE A 230 9.27 -1.88 18.84
CA PHE A 230 8.46 -3.06 18.51
C PHE A 230 7.06 -2.66 18.06
N ARG A 231 6.40 -1.74 18.78
CA ARG A 231 5.07 -1.25 18.40
C ARG A 231 5.11 -0.55 17.04
N GLY A 232 6.14 0.25 16.78
CA GLY A 232 6.32 0.91 15.49
C GLY A 232 6.52 -0.07 14.34
N LEU A 233 7.36 -1.08 14.51
CA LEU A 233 7.63 -2.09 13.46
C LEU A 233 6.41 -2.94 13.08
N ARG A 234 5.36 -2.98 13.91
CA ARG A 234 4.10 -3.67 13.57
C ARG A 234 3.23 -2.90 12.58
N SER A 235 3.50 -1.60 12.38
CA SER A 235 2.73 -0.75 11.49
C SER A 235 3.60 -0.17 10.39
N PHE A 236 3.21 -0.44 9.14
CA PHE A 236 3.88 0.14 7.97
C PHE A 236 3.71 1.65 7.87
N ALA A 237 2.80 2.26 8.61
CA ALA A 237 2.66 3.72 8.68
C ALA A 237 3.55 4.37 9.76
N SER A 238 4.36 3.59 10.47
CA SER A 238 5.11 4.09 11.62
C SER A 238 6.32 4.95 11.22
N GLY A 239 6.55 6.03 11.97
CA GLY A 239 7.73 6.88 11.86
C GLY A 239 9.08 6.18 12.13
N VAL A 240 9.09 4.87 12.43
CA VAL A 240 10.32 4.07 12.51
C VAL A 240 10.98 3.93 11.12
N LEU A 241 10.18 3.78 10.06
CA LEU A 241 10.68 3.71 8.67
C LEU A 241 10.74 5.08 8.00
N TYR A 242 9.99 6.05 8.54
CA TYR A 242 9.79 7.36 7.94
C TYR A 242 10.10 8.49 8.93
N PRO A 243 11.01 9.40 8.63
CA PRO A 243 11.31 10.54 9.48
C PRO A 243 10.09 11.43 9.66
N ASN A 244 9.79 11.69 10.92
CA ASN A 244 8.77 12.65 11.32
C ASN A 244 9.30 14.09 11.37
N SER A 245 10.63 14.26 11.33
CA SER A 245 11.31 15.55 11.49
C SER A 245 11.75 16.22 10.18
N VAL A 246 11.47 15.59 9.04
CA VAL A 246 11.84 16.14 7.72
C VAL A 246 10.60 16.58 6.96
N GLU A 247 10.80 17.56 6.09
CA GLU A 247 9.75 17.99 5.16
C GLU A 247 9.54 16.92 4.08
N TRP A 248 8.31 16.41 4.00
CA TRP A 248 7.90 15.49 2.94
C TRP A 248 7.42 16.25 1.71
N ILE A 249 7.80 15.76 0.53
CA ILE A 249 7.40 16.33 -0.74
C ILE A 249 6.76 15.27 -1.63
N LEU A 250 5.66 15.61 -2.28
CA LEU A 250 5.15 14.88 -3.43
C LEU A 250 5.75 15.50 -4.68
N ARG A 251 6.39 14.69 -5.53
CA ARG A 251 7.04 15.17 -6.75
C ARG A 251 6.37 14.57 -7.98
N ASN A 252 5.93 15.42 -8.89
CA ASN A 252 5.58 15.00 -10.23
C ASN A 252 6.88 14.85 -11.05
N LEU A 253 7.23 13.60 -11.38
CA LEU A 253 8.48 13.32 -12.11
C LEU A 253 8.42 13.78 -13.57
N THR A 254 7.22 13.98 -14.11
CA THR A 254 6.95 14.36 -15.49
C THR A 254 7.01 15.87 -15.68
N THR A 255 6.28 16.64 -14.87
CA THR A 255 6.26 18.11 -14.94
C THR A 255 7.42 18.76 -14.17
N LYS A 256 8.13 17.97 -13.36
CA LYS A 256 9.19 18.44 -12.43
C LYS A 256 8.68 19.38 -11.33
N GLU A 257 7.37 19.44 -11.13
CA GLU A 257 6.74 20.17 -10.04
C GLU A 257 6.75 19.36 -8.75
N TYR A 258 6.62 20.03 -7.63
CA TYR A 258 6.52 19.38 -6.33
C TYR A 258 5.59 20.17 -5.40
N VAL A 259 4.96 19.44 -4.49
CA VAL A 259 4.13 19.98 -3.43
C VAL A 259 4.73 19.57 -2.09
N ARG A 260 4.91 20.56 -1.22
CA ARG A 260 5.43 20.39 0.14
C ARG A 260 4.29 20.00 1.08
N ARG A 261 4.52 19.05 1.99
CA ARG A 261 3.50 18.63 2.97
C ARG A 261 3.04 19.81 3.82
N SER A 262 3.95 20.70 4.21
CA SER A 262 3.67 21.93 4.95
C SER A 262 2.72 22.91 4.23
N ALA A 263 2.55 22.79 2.91
CA ALA A 263 1.67 23.66 2.13
C ALA A 263 0.21 23.16 2.05
N VAL A 264 -0.04 21.88 2.34
CA VAL A 264 -1.35 21.24 2.11
C VAL A 264 -2.26 21.27 3.34
N GLY A 265 -1.68 21.35 4.54
CA GLY A 265 -2.44 21.34 5.78
C GLY A 265 -1.53 21.41 7.00
N PRO A 266 -2.09 21.43 8.22
CA PRO A 266 -1.31 21.49 9.44
C PRO A 266 -0.24 20.41 9.47
N VAL A 267 0.91 20.72 10.10
CA VAL A 267 2.07 19.83 10.18
C VAL A 267 1.66 18.57 10.94
N VAL A 268 1.46 17.48 10.22
CA VAL A 268 1.35 16.14 10.78
C VAL A 268 2.74 15.50 10.70
N ASN A 269 3.14 14.79 11.75
CA ASN A 269 4.43 14.12 11.82
C ASN A 269 4.49 12.97 10.79
N GLY A 270 5.35 13.10 9.79
CA GLY A 270 5.57 12.07 8.75
C GLY A 270 4.82 12.33 7.43
N PRO A 271 4.84 11.37 6.50
CA PRO A 271 4.24 11.54 5.17
C PRO A 271 2.72 11.36 5.16
N PHE A 272 2.13 10.83 6.24
CA PHE A 272 0.72 10.41 6.32
C PHE A 272 -0.11 11.37 7.17
N SER A 273 -1.34 11.64 6.74
CA SER A 273 -2.26 12.56 7.43
C SER A 273 -3.38 11.79 8.14
N TYR A 274 -3.16 11.38 9.38
CA TYR A 274 -4.18 10.73 10.22
C TYR A 274 -5.01 11.79 10.96
N GLY A 275 -6.15 12.21 10.41
CA GLY A 275 -7.01 13.17 11.14
C GLY A 275 -8.11 13.89 10.36
N GLY A 276 -8.31 13.60 9.07
CA GLY A 276 -9.37 14.24 8.29
C GLY A 276 -9.04 15.63 7.74
N GLY A 277 -7.74 15.98 7.67
CA GLY A 277 -7.25 17.12 6.89
C GLY A 277 -6.63 16.66 5.57
N GLY A 278 -6.62 17.53 4.56
CA GLY A 278 -6.00 17.24 3.26
C GLY A 278 -4.51 16.91 3.40
N GLY A 279 -4.07 15.85 2.74
CA GLY A 279 -2.68 15.41 2.70
C GLY A 279 -2.14 15.28 1.27
N LEU A 280 -0.95 14.69 1.14
CA LEU A 280 -0.31 14.53 -0.17
C LEU A 280 -1.13 13.59 -1.08
N GLY A 281 -1.91 12.67 -0.52
CA GLY A 281 -2.79 11.77 -1.26
C GLY A 281 -3.92 12.52 -1.96
N HIS A 282 -4.54 13.48 -1.27
CA HIS A 282 -5.57 14.36 -1.85
C HIS A 282 -5.04 15.17 -3.03
N VAL A 283 -3.85 15.75 -2.86
CA VAL A 283 -3.17 16.47 -3.94
C VAL A 283 -2.85 15.54 -5.09
N LEU A 284 -2.33 14.34 -4.82
CA LEU A 284 -2.02 13.35 -5.84
C LEU A 284 -3.25 13.01 -6.68
N VAL A 285 -4.32 12.53 -6.04
CA VAL A 285 -5.54 12.07 -6.73
C VAL A 285 -6.15 13.19 -7.57
N SER A 286 -6.28 14.40 -7.02
CA SER A 286 -6.84 15.55 -7.75
C SER A 286 -6.04 15.97 -8.98
N ARG A 287 -4.76 15.59 -9.10
CA ARG A 287 -3.88 15.94 -10.22
C ARG A 287 -3.77 14.86 -11.30
N ILE A 288 -4.18 13.63 -11.00
CA ILE A 288 -4.01 12.48 -11.90
C ILE A 288 -5.33 11.92 -12.44
N CYS A 289 -6.46 12.57 -12.14
CA CYS A 289 -7.78 12.22 -12.65
C CYS A 289 -7.87 12.40 -14.17
N TRP A 290 -8.50 11.44 -14.84
CA TRP A 290 -8.78 11.46 -16.27
C TRP A 290 -10.08 10.71 -16.58
N SER A 291 -11.04 11.42 -17.19
CA SER A 291 -12.26 10.86 -17.78
C SER A 291 -12.75 11.76 -18.92
N SER A 292 -13.49 11.20 -19.87
CA SER A 292 -14.12 11.97 -20.94
C SER A 292 -15.35 12.73 -20.45
N ASP A 293 -16.03 12.20 -19.42
CA ASP A 293 -17.20 12.80 -18.80
C ASP A 293 -16.85 13.54 -17.49
N SER A 294 -17.51 14.68 -17.26
CA SER A 294 -17.25 15.57 -16.11
C SER A 294 -17.94 15.15 -14.81
N SER A 295 -18.70 14.05 -14.79
CA SER A 295 -19.49 13.58 -13.65
C SER A 295 -18.61 13.05 -12.52
N THR A 296 -18.29 13.91 -11.55
CA THR A 296 -17.36 13.61 -10.44
C THR A 296 -18.06 13.43 -9.09
N ALA A 297 -19.39 13.45 -9.07
CA ALA A 297 -20.21 13.52 -7.85
C ALA A 297 -19.93 14.77 -6.98
N MET A 298 -19.39 15.83 -7.56
CA MET A 298 -19.13 17.10 -6.88
C MET A 298 -19.68 18.27 -7.69
N SER A 299 -19.89 19.41 -7.04
CA SER A 299 -20.28 20.67 -7.69
C SER A 299 -19.10 21.40 -8.37
N TRP A 300 -17.94 20.75 -8.45
CA TRP A 300 -16.70 21.32 -9.00
C TRP A 300 -16.43 20.77 -10.40
N ASP A 301 -16.10 21.66 -11.33
CA ASP A 301 -15.81 21.32 -12.72
C ASP A 301 -14.30 21.20 -13.00
N GLY A 302 -13.94 20.42 -14.02
CA GLY A 302 -12.56 20.27 -14.51
C GLY A 302 -11.68 19.27 -13.77
N ILE A 303 -12.00 18.86 -12.53
CA ILE A 303 -11.17 17.90 -11.78
C ILE A 303 -11.07 16.53 -12.47
N HIS A 304 -12.04 16.17 -13.32
CA HIS A 304 -12.02 14.95 -14.13
C HIS A 304 -10.85 14.89 -15.13
N ARG A 305 -10.10 15.98 -15.34
CA ARG A 305 -8.86 16.04 -16.16
C ARG A 305 -7.60 16.37 -15.35
N GLY A 306 -7.71 16.35 -14.02
CA GLY A 306 -6.65 16.83 -13.13
C GLY A 306 -6.62 18.36 -13.05
N ILE A 307 -6.29 18.88 -11.86
CA ILE A 307 -6.07 20.32 -11.59
C ILE A 307 -4.61 20.63 -11.31
#